data_AF-A0AA51D9K2-F1
#
_entry.id   AF-A0AA51D9K2-F1
#
_cell.length_a   1.000
_cell.length_b   1.000
_cell.length_c   1.000
_cell.angle_alpha   90.00
_cell.angle_beta   90.00
_cell.angle_gamma   90.00
#
_symmetry.space_group_name_H-M   'P 1'
#
loop_
_entity.id
_entity.type
_entity.pdbx_description
1 polymer ?
#
loop_
_entity_poly.entity_id
_entity_poly.type
_entity_poly.pdbx_seq_one_letter_code
_entity_poly.pdbx_strand_id
1 'polypeptide(L)'
;MDISWDEITQEELKYLYYDEELTDRQIADIFGVTIGKVTYKRKKFDINIKNKVYQEFMNQNSDLLKEANSNSKERLLKRENIDSISKAITHFVFRNGPVEDMHANNQLSEVDMKTLNKFMVNRIAGLLTAIADNKWLQLELLLSYYKLFGTEWDKAEPDMKEINLAMKLLLIDRL
;
A
#
# COMPACT_ATOMS: atom_id res chain seq x y z
N MET A 1 19.53 30.59 -4.37
CA MET A 1 19.40 29.17 -4.81
C MET A 1 19.65 29.17 -6.30
N ASP A 2 20.59 28.38 -6.79
CA ASP A 2 20.98 28.34 -8.21
C ASP A 2 20.29 27.15 -8.92
N ILE A 3 19.08 26.81 -8.48
CA ILE A 3 18.31 25.65 -8.94
C ILE A 3 17.20 26.16 -9.86
N SER A 4 17.10 25.59 -11.06
CA SER A 4 16.00 25.88 -11.98
C SER A 4 14.69 25.28 -11.46
N TRP A 5 13.55 25.98 -11.68
CA TRP A 5 12.22 25.45 -11.34
C TRP A 5 11.93 24.09 -11.98
N ASP A 6 12.46 23.85 -13.18
CA ASP A 6 12.21 22.60 -13.88
C ASP A 6 12.97 21.43 -13.25
N GLU A 7 14.10 21.71 -12.62
CA GLU A 7 15.00 20.74 -11.97
C GLU A 7 14.69 20.51 -10.50
N ILE A 8 13.91 21.39 -9.85
CA ILE A 8 13.59 21.24 -8.43
C ILE A 8 12.95 19.86 -8.17
N THR A 9 13.57 19.16 -7.22
CA THR A 9 13.18 17.83 -6.76
C THR A 9 11.98 17.92 -5.81
N GLN A 10 11.39 16.77 -5.51
CA GLN A 10 10.33 16.68 -4.50
C GLN A 10 10.82 17.11 -3.11
N GLU A 11 12.04 16.75 -2.74
CA GLU A 11 12.58 17.05 -1.40
C GLU A 11 12.90 18.53 -1.23
N GLU A 12 13.46 19.18 -2.26
CA GLU A 12 13.69 20.63 -2.22
C GLU A 12 12.38 21.41 -2.14
N LEU A 13 11.36 21.00 -2.91
CA LEU A 13 10.05 21.65 -2.84
C LEU A 13 9.34 21.41 -1.50
N LYS A 14 9.54 20.23 -0.88
CA LYS A 14 9.06 19.97 0.49
C LYS A 14 9.75 20.87 1.49
N TYR A 15 11.07 21.00 1.43
CA TYR A 15 11.84 21.85 2.35
C TYR A 15 11.29 23.29 2.34
N LEU A 16 11.11 23.86 1.15
CA LEU A 16 10.57 25.22 1.02
C LEU A 16 9.14 25.37 1.58
N TYR A 17 8.28 24.38 1.38
CA TYR A 17 6.87 24.47 1.75
C TYR A 17 6.59 24.03 3.19
N TYR A 18 7.32 23.04 3.71
CA TYR A 18 7.15 22.49 5.05
C TYR A 18 8.07 23.13 6.07
N ASP A 19 9.37 23.24 5.78
CA ASP A 19 10.38 23.64 6.76
C ASP A 19 10.56 25.16 6.79
N GLU A 20 10.61 25.81 5.62
CA GLU A 20 10.66 27.28 5.48
C GLU A 20 9.26 27.93 5.49
N GLU A 21 8.20 27.12 5.55
CA GLU A 21 6.78 27.55 5.60
C GLU A 21 6.38 28.55 4.51
N LEU A 22 7.02 28.49 3.34
CA LEU A 22 6.74 29.41 2.24
C LEU A 22 5.42 29.07 1.55
N THR A 23 4.61 30.09 1.30
CA THR A 23 3.40 29.97 0.49
C THR A 23 3.73 29.71 -0.98
N ASP A 24 2.79 29.11 -1.73
CA ASP A 24 2.94 28.92 -3.19
C ASP A 24 3.28 30.24 -3.93
N ARG A 25 2.89 31.40 -3.37
CA ARG A 25 3.26 32.74 -3.88
C ARG A 25 4.72 33.07 -3.64
N GLN A 26 5.21 32.92 -2.41
CA GLN A 26 6.61 33.19 -2.09
C GLN A 26 7.56 32.27 -2.88
N ILE A 27 7.20 30.99 -3.03
CA ILE A 27 7.97 30.06 -3.86
C ILE A 27 7.94 30.51 -5.33
N ALA A 28 6.77 30.90 -5.85
CA ALA A 28 6.66 31.42 -7.22
C ALA A 28 7.54 32.64 -7.46
N ASP A 29 7.61 33.57 -6.49
CA ASP A 29 8.44 34.77 -6.55
C ASP A 29 9.95 34.43 -6.55
N ILE A 30 10.39 33.46 -5.73
CA ILE A 30 11.80 33.01 -5.67
C ILE A 30 12.27 32.43 -7.00
N PHE A 31 11.41 31.64 -7.67
CA PHE A 31 11.77 30.94 -8.91
C PHE A 31 11.34 31.67 -10.19
N GLY A 32 10.70 32.83 -10.09
CA GLY A 32 10.22 33.59 -11.25
C GLY A 32 9.16 32.85 -12.08
N VAL A 33 8.32 32.03 -11.44
CA VAL A 33 7.27 31.24 -12.10
C VAL A 33 5.88 31.66 -11.62
N THR A 34 4.83 31.17 -12.29
CA THR A 34 3.45 31.41 -11.83
C THR A 34 3.12 30.58 -10.60
N ILE A 35 2.28 31.10 -9.70
CA ILE A 35 1.70 30.36 -8.55
C ILE A 35 1.10 29.02 -8.99
N GLY A 36 0.37 29.00 -10.12
CA GLY A 36 -0.25 27.78 -10.65
C GLY A 36 0.75 26.66 -10.97
N LYS A 37 1.94 27.00 -11.48
CA LYS A 37 3.03 26.03 -11.70
C LYS A 37 3.48 25.40 -10.38
N VAL A 38 3.66 26.22 -9.34
CA VAL A 38 4.02 25.75 -7.99
C VAL A 38 2.95 24.83 -7.44
N THR A 39 1.68 25.29 -7.40
CA THR A 39 0.56 24.49 -6.91
C THR A 39 0.43 23.16 -7.65
N TYR A 40 0.60 23.17 -8.98
CA TYR A 40 0.54 21.95 -9.79
C TYR A 40 1.65 20.96 -9.44
N LYS A 41 2.91 21.39 -9.42
CA LYS A 41 4.06 20.52 -9.10
C LYS A 41 3.98 20.02 -7.66
N ARG A 42 3.56 20.87 -6.72
CA ARG A 42 3.31 20.54 -5.32
C ARG A 42 2.23 19.46 -5.17
N LYS A 43 1.09 19.60 -5.84
CA LYS A 43 0.03 18.57 -5.88
C LYS A 43 0.49 17.27 -6.53
N LYS A 44 1.25 17.36 -7.63
CA LYS A 44 1.82 16.19 -8.32
C LYS A 44 2.77 15.39 -7.40
N PHE A 45 3.47 16.08 -6.51
CA PHE A 45 4.34 15.47 -5.49
C PHE A 45 3.64 15.15 -4.17
N ASP A 46 2.31 15.31 -4.11
CA ASP A 46 1.49 15.13 -2.91
C ASP A 46 2.02 15.92 -1.69
N ILE A 47 2.45 17.16 -1.92
CA ILE A 47 2.94 18.05 -0.86
C ILE A 47 1.78 18.93 -0.40
N ASN A 48 1.31 18.80 0.83
CA ASN A 48 0.22 19.61 1.39
C ASN A 48 0.23 19.52 2.93
N ILE A 49 -0.47 20.43 3.59
CA ILE A 49 -0.49 20.50 5.07
C ILE A 49 -0.95 19.17 5.70
N LYS A 50 -1.98 18.50 5.14
CA LYS A 50 -2.43 17.21 5.68
C LYS A 50 -1.33 16.15 5.64
N ASN A 51 -0.54 16.12 4.57
CA ASN A 51 0.59 15.22 4.44
C ASN A 51 1.80 15.64 5.29
N LYS A 52 2.02 16.95 5.50
CA LYS A 52 3.01 17.45 6.47
C LYS A 52 2.70 16.88 7.85
N VAL A 53 1.48 17.10 8.34
CA VAL A 53 1.02 16.63 9.66
C VAL A 53 1.13 15.11 9.77
N TYR A 54 0.72 14.37 8.73
CA TYR A 54 0.88 12.91 8.70
C TYR A 54 2.36 12.50 8.82
N GLN A 55 3.25 13.10 8.04
CA GLN A 55 4.68 12.77 8.06
C GLN A 55 5.33 13.13 9.40
N GLU A 56 5.00 14.29 9.96
CA GLU A 56 5.46 14.70 11.29
C GLU A 56 5.01 13.72 12.36
N PHE A 57 3.73 13.33 12.35
CA PHE A 57 3.21 12.31 13.26
C PHE A 57 3.99 10.99 13.12
N MET A 58 4.22 10.52 11.90
CA MET A 58 4.96 9.28 11.65
C MET A 58 6.41 9.36 12.14
N ASN A 59 7.07 10.50 11.97
CA ASN A 59 8.44 10.73 12.40
C ASN A 59 8.55 10.80 13.94
N GLN A 60 7.68 11.59 14.57
CA GLN A 60 7.63 11.76 16.02
C GLN A 60 7.30 10.45 16.76
N ASN A 61 6.47 9.60 16.15
CA ASN A 61 6.04 8.33 16.74
C ASN A 61 6.74 7.11 16.13
N SER A 62 7.87 7.31 15.45
CA SER A 62 8.49 6.26 14.63
C SER A 62 8.78 4.96 15.39
N ASP A 63 9.27 5.03 16.62
CA ASP A 63 9.56 3.84 17.42
C ASP A 63 8.29 3.14 17.92
N LEU A 64 7.28 3.89 18.38
CA LEU A 64 5.97 3.34 18.72
C LEU A 64 5.32 2.66 17.52
N LEU A 65 5.46 3.22 16.33
CA LEU A 65 4.93 2.66 15.09
C LEU A 65 5.69 1.40 14.65
N LYS A 66 7.01 1.35 14.82
CA LYS A 66 7.81 0.13 14.60
C LYS A 66 7.36 -0.99 15.53
N GLU A 67 7.15 -0.68 16.80
CA GLU A 67 6.65 -1.65 17.79
C GLU A 67 5.24 -2.11 17.41
N ALA A 68 4.33 -1.18 17.11
CA ALA A 68 2.98 -1.48 16.67
C ALA A 68 2.96 -2.34 15.40
N ASN A 69 3.88 -2.11 14.46
CA ASN A 69 4.05 -2.92 13.26
C ASN A 69 4.52 -4.35 13.58
N SER A 70 5.51 -4.50 14.47
CA SER A 70 5.96 -5.82 14.94
C SER A 70 4.83 -6.58 15.64
N ASN A 71 4.12 -5.92 16.56
CA ASN A 71 2.98 -6.49 17.26
C ASN A 71 1.84 -6.85 16.29
N SER A 72 1.65 -6.07 15.22
CA SER A 72 0.66 -6.38 14.17
C SER A 72 1.05 -7.63 13.39
N LYS A 73 2.33 -7.77 13.01
CA LYS A 73 2.85 -9.00 12.37
C LYS A 73 2.59 -10.22 13.24
N GLU A 74 2.89 -10.15 14.54
CA GLU A 74 2.64 -11.25 15.46
C GLU A 74 1.16 -11.62 15.55
N ARG A 75 0.27 -10.62 15.76
CA ARG A 75 -1.18 -10.87 15.81
C ARG A 75 -1.71 -11.47 14.52
N LEU A 76 -1.29 -10.96 13.36
CA LEU A 76 -1.73 -11.48 12.05
C LEU A 76 -1.34 -12.95 11.84
N LEU A 77 -0.20 -13.39 12.39
CA LEU A 77 0.30 -14.75 12.22
C LEU A 77 -0.13 -15.72 13.34
N LYS A 78 -0.93 -15.26 14.31
CA LYS A 78 -1.50 -16.16 15.33
C LYS A 78 -2.48 -17.15 14.71
N ARG A 79 -2.44 -18.40 15.19
CA ARG A 79 -3.22 -19.52 14.61
C ARG A 79 -4.72 -19.25 14.60
N GLU A 80 -5.25 -18.65 15.66
CA GLU A 80 -6.67 -18.30 15.78
C GLU A 80 -7.13 -17.28 14.74
N ASN A 81 -6.22 -16.48 14.16
CA ASN A 81 -6.55 -15.45 13.17
C ASN A 81 -6.41 -15.93 11.72
N ILE A 82 -5.81 -17.10 11.48
CA ILE A 82 -5.52 -17.57 10.11
C ILE A 82 -6.79 -17.70 9.26
N ASP A 83 -7.90 -18.22 9.81
CA ASP A 83 -9.15 -18.38 9.06
C ASP A 83 -9.73 -17.04 8.60
N SER A 84 -9.87 -16.08 9.51
CA SER A 84 -10.44 -14.77 9.20
C SER A 84 -9.54 -13.96 8.26
N ILE A 85 -8.22 -14.01 8.46
CA ILE A 85 -7.25 -13.34 7.58
C ILE A 85 -7.24 -13.98 6.19
N SER A 86 -7.34 -15.30 6.08
CA SER A 86 -7.38 -15.98 4.77
C SER A 86 -8.61 -15.59 3.96
N LYS A 87 -9.75 -15.42 4.62
CA LYS A 87 -10.97 -14.86 3.99
C LYS A 87 -10.78 -13.41 3.57
N ALA A 88 -10.21 -12.57 4.43
CA ALA A 88 -9.95 -11.17 4.11
C ALA A 88 -8.98 -10.99 2.92
N ILE A 89 -7.88 -11.76 2.89
CA ILE A 89 -6.95 -11.76 1.75
C ILE A 89 -7.67 -12.25 0.49
N THR A 90 -8.48 -13.32 0.57
CA THR A 90 -9.26 -13.79 -0.57
C THR A 90 -10.20 -12.71 -1.09
N HIS A 91 -10.82 -11.92 -0.21
CA HIS A 91 -11.60 -10.75 -0.61
C HIS A 91 -10.77 -9.73 -1.36
N PHE A 92 -9.65 -9.33 -0.77
CA PHE A 92 -8.78 -8.29 -1.32
C PHE A 92 -8.14 -8.68 -2.67
N VAL A 93 -7.52 -9.86 -2.79
CA VAL A 93 -6.70 -10.20 -3.97
C VAL A 93 -7.45 -10.94 -5.07
N PHE A 94 -8.66 -11.44 -4.79
CA PHE A 94 -9.38 -12.30 -5.72
C PHE A 94 -10.85 -11.93 -5.84
N ARG A 95 -11.63 -12.07 -4.76
CA ARG A 95 -13.09 -11.97 -4.83
C ARG A 95 -13.55 -10.57 -5.21
N ASN A 96 -12.93 -9.50 -4.71
CA ASN A 96 -13.27 -8.12 -5.08
C ASN A 96 -12.52 -7.65 -6.34
N GLY A 97 -12.04 -8.59 -7.16
CA GLY A 97 -11.43 -8.33 -8.46
C GLY A 97 -12.35 -8.74 -9.62
N PRO A 98 -11.78 -9.01 -10.81
CA PRO A 98 -12.56 -9.32 -12.01
C PRO A 98 -13.54 -10.49 -11.87
N VAL A 99 -13.28 -11.43 -10.95
CA VAL A 99 -14.14 -12.58 -10.73
C VAL A 99 -15.54 -12.19 -10.21
N GLU A 100 -15.67 -11.07 -9.48
CA GLU A 100 -16.99 -10.56 -9.07
C GLU A 100 -17.80 -10.11 -10.28
N ASP A 101 -17.17 -9.42 -11.23
CA ASP A 101 -17.83 -9.00 -12.46
C ASP A 101 -18.27 -10.22 -13.28
N MET A 102 -17.44 -11.26 -13.35
CA MET A 102 -17.80 -12.52 -14.04
C MET A 102 -19.03 -13.17 -13.38
N HIS A 103 -19.08 -13.16 -12.05
CA HIS A 103 -20.22 -13.69 -11.30
C HIS A 103 -21.49 -12.84 -11.50
N ALA A 104 -21.38 -11.51 -11.38
CA ALA A 104 -22.49 -10.58 -11.60
C ALA A 104 -23.06 -10.66 -13.03
N ASN A 105 -22.20 -10.98 -13.99
CA ASN A 105 -22.58 -11.17 -15.39
C ASN A 105 -23.06 -12.61 -15.70
N ASN A 106 -23.34 -13.43 -14.69
CA ASN A 106 -23.81 -14.82 -14.82
C ASN A 106 -22.85 -15.76 -15.59
N GLN A 107 -21.56 -15.41 -15.69
CA GLN A 107 -20.55 -16.28 -16.31
C GLN A 107 -20.07 -17.38 -15.36
N LEU A 108 -20.22 -17.14 -14.06
CA LEU A 108 -19.96 -18.10 -12.99
C LEU A 108 -21.25 -18.26 -12.19
N SER A 109 -21.58 -19.49 -11.82
CA SER A 109 -22.69 -19.73 -10.89
C SER A 109 -22.27 -19.43 -9.45
N GLU A 110 -23.25 -19.28 -8.56
CA GLU A 110 -23.02 -19.20 -7.11
C GLU A 110 -22.24 -20.42 -6.57
N VAL A 111 -22.46 -21.60 -7.15
CA VAL A 111 -21.75 -22.83 -6.76
C VAL A 111 -20.28 -22.78 -7.19
N ASP A 112 -20.01 -22.29 -8.41
CA ASP A 112 -18.65 -22.08 -8.90
C ASP A 112 -17.92 -21.08 -8.01
N MET A 113 -18.57 -19.97 -7.67
CA MET A 113 -17.98 -18.96 -6.81
C MET A 113 -17.67 -19.47 -5.41
N LYS A 114 -18.54 -20.28 -4.80
CA LYS A 114 -18.24 -20.91 -3.50
C LYS A 114 -17.05 -21.86 -3.60
N THR A 115 -16.96 -22.61 -4.70
CA THR A 115 -15.83 -23.52 -4.96
C THR A 115 -14.52 -22.76 -5.09
N LEU A 116 -14.48 -21.69 -5.90
CA LEU A 116 -13.31 -20.84 -6.10
C LEU A 116 -12.88 -20.13 -4.81
N ASN A 117 -13.83 -19.53 -4.09
CA ASN A 117 -13.56 -18.89 -2.80
C ASN A 117 -12.98 -19.89 -1.80
N LYS A 118 -13.56 -21.09 -1.69
CA LYS A 118 -13.07 -22.12 -0.77
C LYS A 118 -11.66 -22.59 -1.13
N PHE A 119 -11.37 -22.74 -2.42
CA PHE A 119 -10.03 -23.06 -2.90
C PHE A 119 -9.02 -21.99 -2.48
N MET A 120 -9.30 -20.72 -2.76
CA MET A 120 -8.41 -19.60 -2.42
C MET A 120 -8.17 -19.48 -0.91
N VAL A 121 -9.25 -19.50 -0.11
CA VAL A 121 -9.17 -19.43 1.36
C VAL A 121 -8.29 -20.56 1.91
N ASN A 122 -8.49 -21.80 1.44
CA ASN A 122 -7.70 -22.94 1.91
C ASN A 122 -6.21 -22.81 1.52
N ARG A 123 -5.91 -22.35 0.31
CA ARG A 123 -4.52 -22.17 -0.15
C ARG A 123 -3.80 -21.08 0.65
N ILE A 124 -4.46 -19.94 0.85
CA ILE A 124 -3.92 -18.83 1.67
C ILE A 124 -3.73 -19.28 3.12
N ALA A 125 -4.70 -19.98 3.71
CA ALA A 125 -4.59 -20.52 5.07
C ALA A 125 -3.39 -21.48 5.22
N GLY A 126 -3.13 -22.30 4.20
CA GLY A 126 -1.95 -23.17 4.14
C GLY A 126 -0.64 -22.38 4.15
N LEU A 127 -0.53 -21.33 3.33
CA LEU A 127 0.65 -20.45 3.29
C LEU A 127 0.88 -19.73 4.62
N LEU A 128 -0.15 -19.10 5.18
CA LEU A 128 -0.08 -18.40 6.47
C LEU A 128 0.26 -19.36 7.61
N THR A 129 -0.28 -20.57 7.58
CA THR A 129 0.06 -21.65 8.53
C THR A 129 1.54 -22.01 8.45
N ALA A 130 2.08 -22.21 7.24
CA ALA A 130 3.49 -22.53 7.07
C ALA A 130 4.41 -21.41 7.59
N ILE A 131 4.04 -20.15 7.33
CA ILE A 131 4.74 -18.97 7.85
C ILE A 131 4.70 -18.93 9.38
N ALA A 132 3.51 -19.08 9.97
CA ALA A 132 3.33 -19.07 11.43
C ALA A 132 4.11 -20.20 12.13
N ASP A 133 4.24 -21.35 11.47
CA ASP A 133 4.98 -22.52 11.98
C ASP A 133 6.48 -22.49 11.68
N ASN A 134 7.01 -21.43 11.08
CA ASN A 134 8.40 -21.34 10.62
C ASN A 134 8.82 -22.47 9.65
N LYS A 135 7.90 -22.96 8.81
CA LYS A 135 8.14 -24.00 7.79
C LYS A 135 8.79 -23.42 6.52
N TRP A 136 9.86 -22.64 6.68
CA TRP A 136 10.48 -21.85 5.62
C TRP A 136 11.02 -22.69 4.47
N LEU A 137 11.69 -23.82 4.75
CA LEU A 137 12.19 -24.72 3.72
C LEU A 137 11.06 -25.32 2.87
N GLN A 138 9.95 -25.74 3.50
CA GLN A 138 8.80 -26.29 2.77
C GLN A 138 8.15 -25.23 1.87
N LEU A 139 8.05 -23.99 2.37
CA LEU A 139 7.53 -22.88 1.61
C LEU A 139 8.44 -22.53 0.42
N GLU A 140 9.75 -22.47 0.62
CA GLU A 140 10.73 -22.20 -0.43
C GLU A 140 10.67 -23.26 -1.53
N LEU A 141 10.64 -24.54 -1.18
CA LEU A 141 10.55 -25.64 -2.16
C LEU A 141 9.25 -25.56 -2.98
N LEU A 142 8.12 -25.31 -2.31
CA LEU A 142 6.82 -25.15 -2.96
C LEU A 142 6.84 -23.97 -3.95
N LEU A 143 7.29 -22.80 -3.51
CA LEU A 143 7.31 -21.59 -4.34
C LEU A 143 8.33 -21.70 -5.47
N SER A 144 9.48 -22.32 -5.24
CA SER A 144 10.49 -22.56 -6.29
C SER A 144 9.95 -23.43 -7.42
N TYR A 145 9.13 -24.44 -7.09
CA TYR A 145 8.42 -25.22 -8.10
C TYR A 145 7.42 -24.37 -8.90
N TYR A 146 6.59 -23.56 -8.23
CA TYR A 146 5.60 -22.73 -8.93
C TYR A 146 6.21 -21.58 -9.75
N LYS A 147 7.41 -21.10 -9.40
CA LYS A 147 8.16 -20.11 -10.18
C LYS A 147 8.54 -20.58 -11.59
N LEU A 148 8.43 -21.87 -11.89
CA LEU A 148 8.69 -22.43 -13.22
C LEU A 148 7.55 -22.17 -14.21
N PHE A 149 6.39 -21.71 -13.74
CA PHE A 149 5.20 -21.43 -14.56
C PHE A 149 4.97 -19.91 -14.67
N GLY A 150 4.26 -19.47 -15.71
CA GLY A 150 3.92 -18.06 -15.93
C GLY A 150 5.12 -17.19 -16.32
N THR A 151 6.17 -17.80 -16.88
CA THR A 151 7.37 -17.07 -17.34
C THR A 151 7.07 -16.17 -18.53
N GLU A 152 5.96 -16.41 -19.21
CA GLU A 152 5.39 -15.62 -20.29
C GLU A 152 4.50 -14.47 -19.82
N TRP A 153 4.21 -14.36 -18.52
CA TRP A 153 3.39 -13.28 -17.98
C TRP A 153 4.19 -12.00 -17.82
N ASP A 154 3.48 -10.87 -17.80
CA ASP A 154 4.08 -9.58 -17.51
C ASP A 154 4.76 -9.57 -16.14
N LYS A 155 5.82 -8.76 -16.03
CA LYS A 155 6.54 -8.59 -14.79
C LYS A 155 5.60 -8.06 -13.70
N ALA A 156 5.62 -8.68 -12.52
CA ALA A 156 4.82 -8.25 -11.39
C ALA A 156 5.17 -6.80 -10.96
N GLU A 157 4.14 -5.99 -10.78
CA GLU A 157 4.21 -4.64 -10.23
C GLU A 157 3.52 -4.61 -8.86
N PRO A 158 4.19 -4.16 -7.78
CA PRO A 158 3.56 -4.07 -6.46
C PRO A 158 2.48 -2.97 -6.43
N ASP A 159 1.21 -3.34 -6.22
CA ASP A 159 0.15 -2.37 -5.93
C ASP A 159 0.02 -2.13 -4.42
N MET A 160 0.41 -0.94 -3.99
CA MET A 160 0.39 -0.51 -2.58
C MET A 160 -0.65 0.58 -2.31
N LYS A 161 -1.49 0.95 -3.29
CA LYS A 161 -2.38 2.11 -3.18
C LYS A 161 -3.34 1.99 -1.99
N GLU A 162 -4.09 0.90 -1.91
CA GLU A 162 -5.08 0.69 -0.84
C GLU A 162 -4.40 0.44 0.52
N ILE A 163 -3.29 -0.28 0.53
CA ILE A 163 -2.49 -0.56 1.74
C ILE A 163 -1.97 0.75 2.35
N ASN A 164 -1.39 1.64 1.53
CA ASN A 164 -0.87 2.93 1.98
C ASN A 164 -2.00 3.87 2.44
N LEU A 165 -3.18 3.76 1.81
CA LEU A 165 -4.34 4.56 2.17
C LEU A 165 -4.94 4.17 3.52
N ALA A 166 -4.94 2.88 3.88
CA ALA A 166 -5.55 2.38 5.12
C ALA A 166 -5.00 3.08 6.38
N MET A 167 -3.67 3.21 6.49
CA MET A 167 -3.02 3.90 7.62
C MET A 167 -3.36 5.40 7.62
N LYS A 168 -3.31 6.02 6.43
CA LYS A 168 -3.54 7.45 6.25
C LYS A 168 -4.96 7.85 6.65
N LEU A 169 -5.97 7.07 6.27
CA LEU A 169 -7.36 7.32 6.65
C LEU A 169 -7.57 7.20 8.17
N LEU A 170 -7.07 6.12 8.78
CA LEU A 170 -7.21 5.88 10.21
C LEU A 170 -6.60 7.01 11.08
N LEU A 171 -5.53 7.64 10.60
CA LEU A 171 -4.85 8.71 11.33
C LEU A 171 -5.42 10.10 11.01
N ILE A 172 -5.75 10.39 9.75
CA ILE A 172 -6.33 11.69 9.37
C ILE A 172 -7.70 11.90 10.01
N ASP A 173 -8.52 10.85 10.16
CA ASP A 173 -9.82 10.98 10.82
C ASP A 173 -9.71 11.20 12.35
N ARG A 174 -8.51 11.10 12.92
CA ARG A 174 -8.21 11.26 14.35
C ARG A 174 -7.38 12.51 14.68
N LEU A 175 -6.98 13.29 13.67
CA LEU A 175 -6.17 14.52 13.77
C LEU A 175 -7.02 15.73 13.38
#